data_AF-A0A1A2YMS7-F1
#
_entry.id   AF-A0A1A2YMS7-F1
#
_cell.length_a   1.000
_cell.length_b   1.000
_cell.length_c   1.000
_cell.angle_alpha   90.00
_cell.angle_beta   90.00
_cell.angle_gamma   90.00
#
_symmetry.space_group_name_H-M   'P 1'
#
loop_
_entity.id
_entity.type
_entity.pdbx_description
1 polymer ?
#
loop_
_entity_poly.entity_id
_entity_poly.type
_entity_poly.pdbx_seq_one_letter_code
_entity_poly.pdbx_strand_id
1 'polypeptide(L)'
;MLRSKVFTIAGVVAAIASAALTLLPWIDLSHLGFPIRWNGLGIYDGEDADHYGPLLSGMVNSTPGWIVLIAAIAAAATLLAGSRARWLGLAACGCAAVAFVTAVLCWLYPALLVDGTKHEMGASGLADREFVNSGALLAEAAATAVLVVCAALAAIRTKHVASEGD
;
A
#
# COMPACT_ATOMS: atom_id res chain seq x y z
N MET A 1 2.01 -10.07 28.26
CA MET A 1 0.76 -9.86 27.49
C MET A 1 0.59 -8.43 26.95
N LEU A 2 0.77 -7.39 27.76
CA LEU A 2 0.55 -5.98 27.34
C LEU A 2 1.38 -5.54 26.12
N ARG A 3 2.70 -5.79 26.12
CA ARG A 3 3.59 -5.47 24.97
C ARG A 3 3.19 -6.14 23.65
N SER A 4 2.67 -7.37 23.69
CA SER A 4 2.20 -8.07 22.47
C SER A 4 0.96 -7.37 21.89
N LYS A 5 0.02 -6.98 22.76
CA LYS A 5 -1.17 -6.21 22.36
C LYS A 5 -0.79 -4.87 21.73
N VAL A 6 0.24 -4.19 22.24
CA VAL A 6 0.72 -2.92 21.65
C VAL A 6 1.18 -3.11 20.21
N PHE A 7 1.99 -4.13 19.92
CA PHE A 7 2.44 -4.39 18.54
C PHE A 7 1.29 -4.80 17.62
N THR A 8 0.34 -5.60 18.10
CA THR A 8 -0.87 -5.94 17.35
C THR A 8 -1.69 -4.69 17.02
N ILE A 9 -1.96 -3.83 18.02
CA ILE A 9 -2.73 -2.60 17.81
C ILE A 9 -2.00 -1.65 16.85
N ALA A 10 -0.70 -1.42 17.06
CA ALA A 10 0.10 -0.56 16.19
C ALA A 10 0.15 -1.10 14.75
N GLY A 11 0.30 -2.42 14.58
CA GLY A 11 0.25 -3.06 13.27
C GLY A 11 -1.12 -2.91 12.60
N VAL A 12 -2.22 -3.12 13.34
CA VAL A 12 -3.57 -2.92 12.78
C VAL A 12 -3.79 -1.46 12.38
N VAL A 13 -3.35 -0.49 13.20
CA VAL A 13 -3.43 0.95 12.85
C VAL A 13 -2.60 1.24 11.60
N ALA A 14 -1.39 0.68 11.48
CA ALA A 14 -0.55 0.84 10.29
C ALA A 14 -1.20 0.23 9.04
N ALA A 15 -1.85 -0.93 9.17
CA ALA A 15 -2.60 -1.54 8.07
C ALA A 15 -3.81 -0.71 7.64
N ILE A 16 -4.55 -0.12 8.59
CA ILE A 16 -5.66 0.80 8.28
C ILE A 16 -5.14 2.06 7.59
N ALA A 17 -4.03 2.63 8.08
CA ALA A 17 -3.40 3.78 7.46
C ALA A 17 -2.96 3.48 6.02
N SER A 18 -2.28 2.34 5.80
CA SER A 18 -1.91 1.85 4.46
C SER A 18 -3.14 1.68 3.56
N ALA A 19 -4.20 1.01 4.04
CA ALA A 19 -5.44 0.89 3.28
C ALA A 19 -6.04 2.25 2.89
N ALA A 20 -6.04 3.23 3.81
CA ALA A 20 -6.51 4.58 3.51
C ALA A 20 -5.61 5.35 2.53
N LEU A 21 -4.29 5.15 2.61
CA LEU A 21 -3.31 5.78 1.72
C LEU A 21 -3.44 5.29 0.26
N THR A 22 -3.96 4.08 0.02
CA THR A 22 -4.32 3.62 -1.34
C THR A 22 -5.47 4.44 -1.96
N LEU A 23 -6.26 5.15 -1.15
CA LEU A 23 -7.33 6.03 -1.62
C LEU A 23 -6.82 7.45 -1.95
N LEU A 24 -5.60 7.81 -1.53
CA LEU A 24 -5.01 9.09 -1.92
C LEU A 24 -4.54 9.05 -3.39
N PRO A 25 -4.43 10.23 -4.04
CA PRO A 25 -3.85 10.33 -5.38
C PRO A 25 -2.41 9.82 -5.40
N TRP A 26 -2.19 8.69 -6.08
CA TRP A 26 -0.85 8.14 -6.35
C TRP A 26 -0.30 8.68 -7.66
N ILE A 27 -1.18 8.91 -8.63
CA ILE A 27 -0.89 9.57 -9.91
C ILE A 27 -1.52 10.95 -9.85
N ASP A 28 -0.73 11.99 -10.11
CA ASP A 28 -1.18 13.39 -10.00
C ASP A 28 -0.47 14.27 -11.03
N LEU A 29 -1.22 14.72 -12.04
CA LEU A 29 -0.71 15.61 -13.08
C LEU A 29 -1.04 17.08 -12.84
N SER A 30 -1.67 17.41 -11.71
CA SER A 30 -2.13 18.78 -11.41
C SER A 30 -0.99 19.78 -11.43
N HIS A 31 0.22 19.34 -11.03
CA HIS A 31 1.42 20.16 -11.04
C HIS A 31 1.95 20.45 -12.46
N LEU A 32 1.54 19.67 -13.46
CA LEU A 32 1.81 19.90 -14.88
C LEU A 32 0.73 20.76 -15.56
N GLY A 33 -0.26 21.24 -14.79
CA GLY A 33 -1.39 22.03 -15.30
C GLY A 33 -2.58 21.20 -15.80
N PHE A 34 -2.54 19.87 -15.64
CA PHE A 34 -3.66 18.99 -15.98
C PHE A 34 -4.36 18.54 -14.69
N PRO A 35 -5.63 18.88 -14.44
CA PRO A 35 -6.35 18.53 -13.21
C PRO A 35 -6.77 17.05 -13.18
N ILE A 36 -5.86 16.15 -13.60
CA ILE A 36 -6.05 14.73 -13.80
C ILE A 36 -5.31 13.99 -12.68
N ARG A 37 -6.05 13.17 -11.93
CA ARG A 37 -5.53 12.44 -10.77
C ARG A 37 -6.17 11.07 -10.68
N TRP A 38 -5.40 10.08 -10.24
CA TRP A 38 -5.91 8.78 -9.88
C TRP A 38 -5.34 8.34 -8.54
N ASN A 39 -6.17 7.69 -7.74
CA ASN A 39 -5.70 7.05 -6.52
C ASN A 39 -4.95 5.74 -6.82
N GLY A 40 -4.38 5.12 -5.78
CA GLY A 40 -3.67 3.85 -5.90
C GLY A 40 -4.51 2.71 -6.48
N LEU A 41 -5.85 2.79 -6.33
CA LEU A 41 -6.80 1.81 -6.88
C LEU A 41 -7.17 2.10 -8.35
N GLY A 42 -6.60 3.14 -8.96
CA GLY A 42 -6.88 3.57 -10.33
C GLY A 42 -8.25 4.23 -10.51
N ILE A 43 -8.88 4.66 -9.42
CA ILE A 43 -10.11 5.46 -9.47
C ILE A 43 -9.70 6.90 -9.77
N TYR A 44 -10.31 7.48 -10.80
CA TYR A 44 -10.11 8.87 -11.17
C TYR A 44 -10.76 9.80 -10.14
N ASP A 45 -10.01 10.80 -9.67
CA ASP A 45 -10.40 11.79 -8.67
C ASP A 45 -9.93 13.21 -9.10
N GLY A 46 -9.90 13.43 -10.42
CA GLY A 46 -9.63 14.73 -11.02
C GLY A 46 -10.90 15.56 -11.23
N GLU A 47 -10.76 16.68 -11.94
CA GLU A 47 -11.88 17.54 -12.29
C GLU A 47 -12.91 16.79 -13.16
N ASP A 48 -14.20 17.10 -12.96
CA ASP A 48 -15.35 16.46 -13.60
C ASP A 48 -15.28 14.92 -13.63
N ALA A 49 -15.07 14.30 -12.46
CA ALA A 49 -14.90 12.86 -12.31
C ALA A 49 -16.05 12.02 -12.89
N ASP A 50 -17.29 12.50 -12.82
CA ASP A 50 -18.45 11.81 -13.41
C ASP A 50 -18.39 11.75 -14.94
N HIS A 51 -17.74 12.73 -15.57
CA HIS A 51 -17.61 12.82 -17.02
C HIS A 51 -16.32 12.13 -17.52
N TYR A 52 -15.18 12.46 -16.92
CA TYR A 52 -13.87 11.98 -17.36
C TYR A 52 -13.49 10.62 -16.77
N GLY A 53 -14.05 10.23 -15.63
CA GLY A 53 -13.72 8.96 -14.98
C GLY A 53 -13.90 7.73 -15.88
N PRO A 54 -15.04 7.57 -16.59
CA PRO A 54 -15.21 6.48 -17.55
C PRO A 54 -14.24 6.56 -18.74
N LEU A 55 -13.98 7.76 -19.25
CA LEU A 55 -13.13 8.00 -20.42
C LEU A 55 -11.65 7.72 -20.13
N LEU A 56 -11.21 8.01 -18.91
CA LEU A 56 -9.83 7.87 -18.44
C LEU A 56 -9.62 6.58 -17.63
N SER A 57 -10.62 5.70 -17.60
CA SER A 57 -10.53 4.40 -16.94
C SER A 57 -9.51 3.50 -17.65
N GLY A 58 -8.69 2.79 -16.88
CA GLY A 58 -7.67 1.88 -17.43
C GLY A 58 -6.39 2.55 -17.96
N MET A 59 -6.29 3.88 -17.93
CA MET A 59 -5.05 4.58 -18.31
C MET A 59 -3.90 4.38 -17.32
N VAL A 60 -4.21 4.05 -16.07
CA VAL A 60 -3.24 3.78 -15.00
C VAL A 60 -3.31 2.32 -14.59
N ASN A 61 -2.16 1.75 -14.21
CA ASN A 61 -2.14 0.41 -13.67
C ASN A 61 -2.52 0.42 -12.18
N SER A 62 -3.73 -0.02 -11.87
CA SER A 62 -4.26 -0.11 -10.51
C SER A 62 -3.80 -1.35 -9.73
N THR A 63 -3.20 -2.33 -10.41
CA THR A 63 -2.81 -3.61 -9.81
C THR A 63 -1.97 -3.45 -8.54
N PRO A 64 -0.94 -2.57 -8.50
CA PRO A 64 -0.11 -2.41 -7.31
C PRO A 64 -0.89 -1.89 -6.09
N GLY A 65 -1.80 -0.92 -6.25
CA GLY A 65 -2.59 -0.42 -5.12
C GLY A 65 -3.56 -1.47 -4.58
N TRP A 66 -4.15 -2.29 -5.45
CA TRP A 66 -4.97 -3.44 -5.02
C TRP A 66 -4.15 -4.49 -4.26
N ILE A 67 -2.92 -4.77 -4.69
CA ILE A 67 -2.01 -5.69 -3.98
C ILE A 67 -1.73 -5.14 -2.57
N VAL A 68 -1.37 -3.85 -2.45
CA VAL A 68 -1.11 -3.21 -1.15
C VAL A 68 -2.34 -3.27 -0.25
N LEU A 69 -3.51 -2.89 -0.76
CA LEU A 69 -4.76 -2.90 0.00
C LEU A 69 -5.11 -4.30 0.54
N ILE A 70 -5.15 -5.31 -0.33
CA ILE A 70 -5.50 -6.68 0.04
C ILE A 70 -4.49 -7.24 1.04
N ALA A 71 -3.19 -7.01 0.79
CA ALA A 71 -2.12 -7.48 1.66
C ALA A 71 -2.16 -6.81 3.04
N ALA A 72 -2.43 -5.50 3.11
CA ALA A 72 -2.60 -4.78 4.38
C ALA A 72 -3.79 -5.30 5.18
N ILE A 73 -4.96 -5.50 4.55
CA ILE A 73 -6.15 -6.05 5.22
C ILE A 73 -5.90 -7.49 5.69
N ALA A 74 -5.28 -8.32 4.87
CA ALA A 74 -4.91 -9.68 5.23
C ALA A 74 -3.93 -9.71 6.41
N ALA A 75 -2.94 -8.81 6.44
CA ALA A 75 -2.03 -8.63 7.57
C ALA A 75 -2.77 -8.21 8.85
N ALA A 76 -3.71 -7.27 8.77
CA ALA A 76 -4.52 -6.86 9.93
C ALA A 76 -5.36 -8.02 10.49
N ALA A 77 -6.06 -8.75 9.62
CA ALA A 77 -6.89 -9.87 10.01
C ALA A 77 -6.07 -10.99 10.68
N THR A 78 -4.90 -11.31 10.11
CA THR A 78 -3.99 -12.33 10.66
C THR A 78 -3.34 -11.88 11.97
N LEU A 79 -3.01 -10.58 12.14
CA LEU A 79 -2.55 -10.03 13.41
C LEU A 79 -3.59 -10.15 14.53
N LEU A 80 -4.86 -9.85 14.22
CA LEU A 80 -5.97 -9.98 15.18
C LEU A 80 -6.23 -11.46 15.54
N ALA A 81 -6.16 -12.36 14.56
CA ALA A 81 -6.35 -13.79 14.75
C ALA A 81 -5.11 -14.51 15.34
N GLY A 82 -3.96 -13.84 15.41
CA GLY A 82 -2.67 -14.41 15.85
C GLY A 82 -2.66 -14.94 17.29
N SER A 83 -3.66 -14.61 18.10
CA SER A 83 -3.87 -15.21 19.42
C SER A 83 -4.25 -16.70 19.37
N ARG A 84 -4.71 -17.21 18.22
CA ARG A 84 -5.21 -18.59 18.07
C ARG A 84 -4.20 -19.57 17.46
N ALA A 85 -3.30 -19.11 16.58
CA ALA A 85 -2.35 -20.00 15.91
C ALA A 85 -1.06 -19.29 15.50
N ARG A 86 0.08 -19.94 15.77
CA ARG A 86 1.45 -19.42 15.51
C ARG A 86 1.71 -19.13 14.03
N TRP A 87 1.12 -19.92 13.14
CA TRP A 87 1.26 -19.77 11.68
C TRP A 87 0.64 -18.46 11.15
N LEU A 88 -0.36 -17.92 11.84
CA LEU A 88 -1.00 -16.66 11.46
C LEU A 88 -0.07 -15.46 11.67
N GLY A 89 0.86 -15.52 12.63
CA GLY A 89 1.88 -14.47 12.79
C GLY A 89 2.88 -14.43 11.63
N LEU A 90 3.22 -15.58 11.05
CA LEU A 90 4.07 -15.65 9.85
C LEU A 90 3.30 -15.18 8.61
N ALA A 91 2.03 -15.57 8.48
CA ALA A 91 1.16 -15.07 7.42
C ALA A 91 1.04 -13.54 7.46
N ALA A 92 0.85 -12.95 8.66
CA ALA A 92 0.84 -11.51 8.85
C ALA A 92 2.11 -10.83 8.36
N CYS A 93 3.28 -11.40 8.70
CA CYS A 93 4.57 -10.89 8.22
C CYS A 93 4.68 -10.97 6.70
N GLY A 94 4.27 -12.10 6.10
CA GLY A 94 4.31 -12.29 4.65
C GLY A 94 3.43 -11.28 3.92
N CYS A 95 2.18 -11.10 4.36
CA CYS A 95 1.27 -10.10 3.80
C CYS A 95 1.82 -8.68 3.96
N ALA A 96 2.32 -8.32 5.15
CA ALA A 96 2.94 -7.02 5.38
C ALA A 96 4.15 -6.79 4.44
N ALA A 97 4.99 -7.80 4.25
CA ALA A 97 6.16 -7.72 3.37
C ALA A 97 5.76 -7.53 1.91
N VAL A 98 4.71 -8.21 1.43
CA VAL A 98 4.17 -8.02 0.08
C VAL A 98 3.70 -6.58 -0.10
N ALA A 99 2.90 -6.04 0.83
CA ALA A 99 2.45 -4.65 0.78
C ALA A 99 3.63 -3.67 0.73
N PHE A 100 4.63 -3.87 1.59
CA PHE A 100 5.82 -3.02 1.64
C PHE A 100 6.65 -3.07 0.36
N VAL A 101 6.95 -4.27 -0.16
CA VAL A 101 7.72 -4.43 -1.39
C VAL A 101 6.99 -3.77 -2.56
N THR A 102 5.67 -3.97 -2.68
CA THR A 102 4.87 -3.33 -3.73
C THR A 102 4.91 -1.81 -3.62
N ALA A 103 4.71 -1.25 -2.42
CA ALA A 103 4.77 0.21 -2.19
C ALA A 103 6.15 0.79 -2.55
N VAL A 104 7.23 0.13 -2.14
CA VAL A 104 8.60 0.54 -2.47
C VAL A 104 8.87 0.44 -3.97
N LEU A 105 8.39 -0.61 -4.64
CA LEU A 105 8.53 -0.74 -6.08
C LEU A 105 7.79 0.38 -6.83
N CYS A 106 6.57 0.73 -6.42
CA CYS A 106 5.86 1.89 -6.98
C CYS A 106 6.60 3.20 -6.75
N TRP A 107 7.23 3.35 -5.58
CA TRP A 107 8.04 4.53 -5.29
C TRP A 107 9.35 4.57 -6.07
N LEU A 108 10.05 3.47 -6.29
CA LEU A 108 11.32 3.44 -7.03
C LEU A 108 11.13 3.42 -8.55
N TYR A 109 10.06 2.77 -9.02
CA TYR A 109 9.73 2.57 -10.43
C TYR A 109 8.31 3.08 -10.73
N PRO A 110 8.12 4.42 -10.84
CA PRO A 110 6.82 5.00 -11.16
C PRO A 110 6.20 4.46 -12.45
N ALA A 111 7.03 4.00 -13.40
CA ALA A 111 6.59 3.29 -14.61
C ALA A 111 5.55 2.20 -14.33
N LEU A 112 5.64 1.48 -13.19
CA LEU A 112 4.68 0.44 -12.82
C LEU A 112 3.23 0.96 -12.71
N LEU A 113 3.05 2.27 -12.49
CA LEU A 113 1.75 2.93 -12.37
C LEU A 113 1.32 3.64 -13.66
N VAL A 114 2.27 4.27 -14.38
CA VAL A 114 1.97 5.28 -15.41
C VAL A 114 2.39 4.91 -16.85
N ASP A 115 2.94 3.71 -17.09
CA ASP A 115 3.46 3.33 -18.41
C ASP A 115 2.40 3.46 -19.53
N GLY A 116 1.18 2.98 -19.27
CA GLY A 116 0.05 3.16 -20.19
C GLY A 116 -0.32 4.63 -20.38
N THR A 117 -0.34 5.41 -19.29
CA THR A 117 -0.75 6.81 -19.30
C THR A 117 0.19 7.67 -20.16
N LYS A 118 1.51 7.44 -20.06
CA LYS A 118 2.50 8.20 -20.85
C LYS A 118 2.39 7.94 -22.35
N HIS A 119 2.09 6.70 -22.74
CA HIS A 119 1.89 6.34 -24.13
C HIS A 119 0.64 7.03 -24.69
N GLU A 120 -0.48 6.94 -23.97
CA GLU A 120 -1.77 7.51 -24.39
C GLU A 120 -1.76 9.05 -24.43
N MET A 121 -1.04 9.71 -23.52
CA MET A 121 -0.95 11.18 -23.47
C MET A 121 0.13 11.77 -24.38
N GLY A 122 0.87 10.95 -25.14
CA GLY A 122 1.97 11.42 -25.98
C GLY A 122 3.12 12.07 -25.20
N ALA A 123 3.19 11.85 -23.89
CA ALA A 123 4.11 12.52 -22.96
C ALA A 123 5.36 11.68 -22.68
N SER A 124 5.80 10.89 -23.67
CA SER A 124 6.95 9.98 -23.56
C SER A 124 8.27 10.70 -23.22
N GLY A 125 8.37 12.00 -23.51
CA GLY A 125 9.53 12.84 -23.19
C GLY A 125 9.64 13.31 -21.74
N LEU A 126 8.60 13.16 -20.92
CA LEU A 126 8.63 13.53 -19.48
C LEU A 126 9.12 12.35 -18.64
N ALA A 127 9.75 12.62 -17.48
CA ALA A 127 10.15 11.56 -16.56
C ALA A 127 8.92 10.99 -15.84
N ASP A 128 8.86 9.66 -15.62
CA ASP A 128 7.72 8.99 -14.96
C ASP A 128 7.44 9.57 -13.56
N ARG A 129 8.48 10.10 -12.92
CA ARG A 129 8.41 10.73 -11.60
C ARG A 129 7.48 11.95 -11.57
N GLU A 130 7.37 12.67 -12.68
CA GLU A 130 6.50 13.84 -12.87
C GLU A 130 5.03 13.45 -13.05
N PHE A 131 4.68 12.17 -13.00
CA PHE A 131 3.28 11.74 -13.06
C PHE A 131 2.77 11.26 -11.71
N VAL A 132 3.65 11.06 -10.74
CA VAL A 132 3.30 10.43 -9.46
C VAL A 132 3.44 11.37 -8.28
N ASN A 133 2.53 11.21 -7.32
CA ASN A 133 2.63 11.85 -6.03
C ASN A 133 3.68 11.11 -5.18
N SER A 134 4.92 11.58 -5.27
CA SER A 134 6.06 11.05 -4.52
C SER A 134 5.83 11.03 -3.00
N GLY A 135 5.08 12.00 -2.48
CA GLY A 135 4.75 12.10 -1.07
C GLY A 135 3.78 11.00 -0.62
N ALA A 136 2.73 10.74 -1.41
CA ALA A 136 1.79 9.66 -1.14
C ALA A 136 2.48 8.28 -1.17
N LEU A 137 3.32 8.03 -2.18
CA LEU A 137 4.06 6.76 -2.30
C LEU A 137 5.09 6.57 -1.18
N LEU A 138 5.77 7.64 -0.75
CA LEU A 138 6.67 7.57 0.40
C LEU A 138 5.92 7.31 1.71
N ALA A 139 4.76 7.95 1.90
CA ALA A 139 3.90 7.71 3.07
C ALA A 139 3.40 6.26 3.11
N GLU A 140 3.00 5.71 1.96
CA GLU A 140 2.59 4.31 1.82
C GLU A 140 3.73 3.35 2.18
N ALA A 141 4.93 3.58 1.63
CA ALA A 141 6.11 2.78 1.94
C ALA A 141 6.46 2.85 3.44
N ALA A 142 6.33 4.02 4.07
CA ALA A 142 6.57 4.18 5.50
C ALA A 142 5.50 3.45 6.36
N ALA A 143 4.22 3.56 6.01
CA ALA A 143 3.13 2.89 6.72
C ALA A 143 3.27 1.36 6.66
N THR A 144 3.56 0.82 5.47
CA THR A 144 3.79 -0.61 5.27
C THR A 144 5.07 -1.10 5.94
N ALA A 145 6.13 -0.28 6.03
CA ALA A 145 7.32 -0.62 6.83
C ALA A 145 6.99 -0.78 8.32
N VAL A 146 6.20 0.13 8.89
CA VAL A 146 5.75 0.03 10.29
C VAL A 146 4.92 -1.24 10.50
N LEU A 147 4.04 -1.57 9.55
CA LEU A 147 3.25 -2.81 9.58
C LEU A 147 4.16 -4.06 9.59
N VAL A 148 5.19 -4.11 8.73
CA VAL A 148 6.17 -5.22 8.72
C VAL A 148 6.87 -5.36 10.06
N VAL A 149 7.36 -4.26 10.63
CA VAL A 149 8.06 -4.27 11.93
C VAL A 149 7.13 -4.77 13.04
N CYS A 150 5.90 -4.26 13.10
CA CYS A 150 4.92 -4.68 14.09
C CYS A 150 4.56 -6.17 13.95
N ALA A 151 4.37 -6.65 12.72
CA ALA A 151 4.07 -8.05 12.45
C ALA A 151 5.23 -8.96 12.84
N ALA A 152 6.47 -8.59 12.51
CA ALA A 152 7.67 -9.33 12.87
C ALA A 152 7.82 -9.43 14.41
N LEU A 153 7.65 -8.31 15.11
CA LEU A 153 7.73 -8.29 16.57
C LEU A 153 6.63 -9.13 17.23
N ALA A 154 5.41 -9.13 16.68
CA ALA A 154 4.32 -9.98 17.13
C ALA A 154 4.63 -11.47 16.90
N ALA A 155 5.19 -11.82 15.74
CA ALA A 155 5.53 -13.21 15.38
C ALA A 155 6.73 -13.77 16.17
N ILE A 156 7.74 -12.97 16.46
CA ILE A 156 8.91 -13.43 17.25
C ILE A 156 8.50 -13.75 18.69
N ARG A 157 7.62 -12.96 19.30
CA ARG A 157 7.16 -13.22 20.67
C ARG A 157 6.32 -14.48 20.80
N THR A 158 5.48 -14.79 19.82
CA THR A 158 4.73 -16.07 19.84
C THR A 158 5.66 -17.27 19.74
N LYS A 159 6.86 -17.12 19.15
CA LYS A 159 7.90 -18.17 19.21
C LYS A 159 8.49 -18.35 20.61
N HIS A 160 8.79 -17.27 21.34
CA HIS A 160 9.43 -17.36 22.67
C HIS A 160 8.53 -18.02 23.71
N VAL A 161 7.25 -17.65 23.75
CA VAL A 161 6.27 -18.20 24.72
C VAL A 161 6.08 -19.71 24.54
N ALA A 162 6.18 -20.22 23.31
CA ALA A 162 6.07 -21.65 23.05
C ALA A 162 7.33 -22.44 23.47
N SER A 163 8.51 -21.81 23.48
CA SER A 163 9.78 -22.47 23.83
C SER A 163 10.03 -22.57 25.33
N GLU A 164 9.33 -21.78 26.15
CA GLU A 164 9.41 -21.83 27.62
C GLU A 164 8.37 -22.80 28.23
N GLY A 165 7.49 -23.38 27.41
CA GLY A 165 6.40 -24.26 27.85
C GLY A 165 6.59 -25.76 27.55
N ASP A 166 7.71 -26.13 26.91
CA ASP A 166 8.17 -27.50 26.70
C ASP A 166 9.32 -27.82 27.67
#